data_AF-A0A7I7QF61-F1
#
_entry.id   AF-A0A7I7QF61-F1
#
_cell.length_a   1.000
_cell.length_b   1.000
_cell.length_c   1.000
_cell.angle_alpha   90.00
_cell.angle_beta   90.00
_cell.angle_gamma   90.00
#
_symmetry.space_group_name_H-M   'P 1'
#
loop_
_entity.id
_entity.type
_entity.pdbx_description
1 polymer ?
#
loop_
_entity_poly.entity_id
_entity_poly.type
_entity_poly.pdbx_seq_one_letter_code
_entity_poly.pdbx_strand_id
1 'polypeptide(L)'
;MGIDFGLLPPEINSGLMYTGPGSGPMLANAASWEALSAELESAAANYASQITGLAGQWFGPSSMQMAAAAGPYVEWLQASAAQAAQSAAQAYSAAAAYEAAYTMTVPPPLIAANRLQLAALTATNFFGQNTAAIAATEAEYAEMWVQDTTAMHAYATDAEVASTLETFEEPPQTTNENGQLSQADAVGKATADTTSRVQSLAQLAPAPEQQLNANLAANDIVVNPGETYEIPAGDTLTLANGDTITVNGGTLAQAEGAALTVNTGGTFTLNSGTVTMYSGLTVNGGTLAVDHAGAIIVNTGGTFTVHGGTTTINSGTTLIVNAGGTATLDGGTVTVNGGLTVQGGTLNVGSGGLLNFGDGGTTLTIDGGTVTDTGSINANIVNVINGGSLTVDTGGTFTTNNVLTIGTGSGGTVIVDAGGQVLLVDPDSLVLGQGEVVTVFSGGSYTPNGLFGPATIALGAPVPPAPAAGGLPGLGSALASPGLAGTAGIQPQVDPRKVKKFMDTLFPDDTLEGVLWSDNTLEDALSTLVD
;
A
#
# COMPACT_ATOMS: atom_id res chain seq x y z
N MET A 1 -27.12 27.11 -9.26
CA MET A 1 -28.51 27.41 -8.84
C MET A 1 -29.12 26.08 -8.43
N GLY A 2 -29.75 25.99 -7.26
CA GLY A 2 -30.39 24.74 -6.82
C GLY A 2 -31.67 24.44 -7.60
N ILE A 3 -32.17 23.20 -7.48
CA ILE A 3 -33.49 22.83 -7.98
C ILE A 3 -34.55 23.48 -7.09
N ASP A 4 -35.56 24.12 -7.68
CA ASP A 4 -36.72 24.63 -6.97
C ASP A 4 -37.80 23.54 -6.90
N PHE A 5 -37.90 22.88 -5.74
CA PHE A 5 -38.88 21.82 -5.48
C PHE A 5 -40.33 22.34 -5.42
N GLY A 6 -40.53 23.66 -5.26
CA GLY A 6 -41.84 24.29 -5.33
C GLY A 6 -42.46 24.28 -6.73
N LEU A 7 -41.66 24.17 -7.79
CA LEU A 7 -42.12 24.06 -9.17
C LEU A 7 -42.50 22.63 -9.58
N LEU A 8 -42.20 21.63 -8.74
CA LEU A 8 -42.51 20.22 -9.00
C LEU A 8 -43.82 19.83 -8.28
N PRO A 9 -44.80 19.21 -8.96
CA PRO A 9 -46.02 18.75 -8.32
C PRO A 9 -45.74 17.56 -7.38
N PRO A 10 -46.63 17.29 -6.40
CA PRO A 10 -46.42 16.25 -5.39
C PRO A 10 -46.22 14.85 -6.00
N GLU A 11 -46.85 14.52 -7.14
CA GLU A 11 -46.59 13.26 -7.86
C GLU A 11 -45.10 13.04 -8.19
N ILE A 12 -44.35 14.11 -8.44
CA ILE A 12 -42.92 14.07 -8.78
C ILE A 12 -42.06 14.09 -7.52
N ASN A 13 -42.31 14.99 -6.57
CA ASN A 13 -41.53 15.06 -5.32
C ASN A 13 -41.68 13.75 -4.52
N SER A 14 -42.91 13.26 -4.32
CA SER A 14 -43.19 11.95 -3.74
C SER A 14 -42.61 10.79 -4.56
N GLY A 15 -42.76 10.82 -5.89
CA GLY A 15 -42.23 9.77 -6.77
C GLY A 15 -40.71 9.61 -6.69
N LEU A 16 -39.97 10.73 -6.58
CA LEU A 16 -38.52 10.74 -6.43
C LEU A 16 -38.08 10.28 -5.03
N MET A 17 -38.76 10.70 -3.96
CA MET A 17 -38.41 10.31 -2.59
C MET A 17 -38.67 8.82 -2.30
N TYR A 18 -39.79 8.29 -2.81
CA TYR A 18 -40.19 6.89 -2.60
C TYR A 18 -39.51 5.90 -3.58
N THR A 19 -38.59 6.34 -4.44
CA THR A 19 -37.81 5.46 -5.33
C THR A 19 -36.30 5.57 -5.06
N GLY A 20 -35.63 4.42 -4.94
CA GLY A 20 -34.19 4.35 -4.69
C GLY A 20 -33.80 3.23 -3.71
N PRO A 21 -32.53 3.17 -3.30
CA PRO A 21 -32.02 2.15 -2.37
C PRO A 21 -32.25 2.48 -0.88
N GLY A 22 -32.85 3.63 -0.55
CA GLY A 22 -33.04 4.10 0.82
C GLY A 22 -31.74 4.54 1.51
N SER A 23 -31.79 4.72 2.84
CA SER A 23 -30.64 5.12 3.67
C SER A 23 -29.56 4.06 3.86
N GLY A 24 -29.87 2.78 3.59
CA GLY A 24 -29.00 1.63 3.87
C GLY A 24 -27.54 1.77 3.39
N PRO A 25 -27.27 2.18 2.13
CA PRO A 25 -25.91 2.41 1.64
C PRO A 25 -25.16 3.50 2.41
N MET A 26 -25.85 4.55 2.88
CA MET A 26 -25.24 5.63 3.65
C MET A 26 -24.92 5.19 5.08
N LEU A 27 -25.78 4.37 5.69
CA LEU A 27 -25.51 3.76 7.00
C LEU A 27 -24.31 2.78 6.94
N ALA A 28 -24.15 2.05 5.85
CA ALA A 28 -22.98 1.20 5.62
C ALA A 28 -21.68 2.03 5.43
N ASN A 29 -21.77 3.15 4.70
CA ASN A 29 -20.67 4.12 4.58
C ASN A 29 -20.27 4.68 5.96
N ALA A 30 -21.24 5.13 6.77
CA ALA A 30 -21.00 5.65 8.12
C ALA A 30 -20.26 4.63 9.01
N ALA A 31 -20.69 3.37 9.00
CA ALA A 31 -20.03 2.30 9.75
C ALA A 31 -18.59 2.02 9.25
N SER A 32 -18.29 2.21 7.97
CA SER A 32 -16.92 2.07 7.44
C SER A 32 -15.99 3.20 7.88
N TRP A 33 -16.50 4.41 8.02
CA TRP A 33 -15.75 5.55 8.59
C TRP A 33 -15.51 5.39 10.10
N GLU A 34 -16.48 4.86 10.84
CA GLU A 34 -16.32 4.53 12.27
C GLU A 34 -15.26 3.44 12.48
N ALA A 35 -15.26 2.40 11.62
CA ALA A 35 -14.21 1.38 11.64
C ALA A 35 -12.81 1.95 11.32
N LEU A 36 -12.70 2.87 10.35
CA LEU A 36 -11.44 3.56 10.03
C LEU A 36 -10.94 4.42 11.19
N SER A 37 -11.83 5.13 11.89
CA SER A 37 -11.47 5.86 13.12
C SER A 37 -10.85 4.91 14.16
N ALA A 38 -11.48 3.76 14.41
CA ALA A 38 -10.99 2.79 15.39
C ALA A 38 -9.65 2.13 14.99
N GLU A 39 -9.43 1.84 13.70
CA GLU A 39 -8.13 1.33 13.24
C GLU A 39 -7.02 2.40 13.36
N LEU A 40 -7.31 3.67 13.08
CA LEU A 40 -6.35 4.78 13.25
C LEU A 40 -6.01 5.06 14.72
N GLU A 41 -6.97 5.02 15.64
CA GLU A 41 -6.71 5.10 17.09
C GLU A 41 -5.84 3.92 17.58
N SER A 42 -6.15 2.71 17.13
CA SER A 42 -5.37 1.50 17.42
C SER A 42 -3.95 1.61 16.87
N ALA A 43 -3.77 2.11 15.65
CA ALA A 43 -2.46 2.38 15.07
C ALA A 43 -1.68 3.39 15.92
N ALA A 44 -2.27 4.54 16.26
CA ALA A 44 -1.63 5.56 17.10
C ALA A 44 -1.18 5.00 18.46
N ALA A 45 -2.02 4.20 19.12
CA ALA A 45 -1.70 3.54 20.39
C ALA A 45 -0.56 2.52 20.25
N ASN A 46 -0.54 1.73 19.18
CA ASN A 46 0.54 0.77 18.90
C ASN A 46 1.86 1.48 18.59
N TYR A 47 1.86 2.54 17.78
CA TYR A 47 3.06 3.35 17.52
C TYR A 47 3.62 3.99 18.82
N ALA A 48 2.76 4.61 19.64
CA ALA A 48 3.17 5.17 20.93
C ALA A 48 3.76 4.12 21.88
N SER A 49 3.19 2.90 21.89
CA SER A 49 3.70 1.76 22.65
C SER A 49 5.10 1.32 22.16
N GLN A 50 5.28 1.17 20.84
CA GLN A 50 6.57 0.79 20.25
C GLN A 50 7.66 1.83 20.49
N ILE A 51 7.35 3.13 20.37
CA ILE A 51 8.27 4.23 20.67
C ILE A 51 8.69 4.18 22.15
N THR A 52 7.74 3.94 23.06
CA THR A 52 8.02 3.81 24.50
C THR A 52 8.86 2.57 24.81
N GLY A 53 8.57 1.43 24.18
CA GLY A 53 9.31 0.18 24.33
C GLY A 53 10.75 0.28 23.80
N LEU A 54 10.95 0.97 22.67
CA LEU A 54 12.27 1.23 22.09
C LEU A 54 13.07 2.18 22.98
N ALA A 55 12.48 3.28 23.46
CA ALA A 55 13.12 4.20 24.40
C ALA A 55 13.45 3.55 25.76
N GLY A 56 12.74 2.49 26.15
CA GLY A 56 13.00 1.69 27.35
C GLY A 56 14.12 0.66 27.21
N GLN A 57 14.58 0.36 25.99
CA GLN A 57 15.67 -0.60 25.73
C GLN A 57 16.91 0.07 25.13
N TRP A 58 16.72 1.07 24.28
CA TRP A 58 17.78 1.84 23.65
C TRP A 58 17.90 3.21 24.31
N PHE A 59 18.98 3.41 25.07
CA PHE A 59 19.24 4.67 25.79
C PHE A 59 20.27 5.53 25.06
N GLY A 60 20.02 6.85 25.01
CA GLY A 60 20.99 7.86 24.55
C GLY A 60 20.39 8.95 23.67
N PRO A 61 21.19 9.95 23.26
CA PRO A 61 20.72 11.10 22.47
C PRO A 61 20.01 10.71 21.16
N SER A 62 20.50 9.70 20.44
CA SER A 62 19.91 9.25 19.17
C SER A 62 18.52 8.62 19.35
N SER A 63 18.32 7.85 20.43
CA SER A 63 17.02 7.27 20.77
C SER A 63 15.99 8.36 21.11
N MET A 64 16.40 9.38 21.88
CA MET A 64 15.53 10.54 22.15
C MET A 64 15.18 11.33 20.89
N GLN A 65 16.10 11.48 19.93
CA GLN A 65 15.83 12.12 18.64
C GLN A 65 14.87 11.30 17.77
N MET A 66 15.03 9.97 17.72
CA MET A 66 14.13 9.07 16.99
C MET A 66 12.72 9.07 17.59
N ALA A 67 12.60 9.03 18.93
CA ALA A 67 11.30 9.14 19.60
C ALA A 67 10.62 10.50 19.37
N ALA A 68 11.39 11.61 19.38
CA ALA A 68 10.87 12.94 19.08
C ALA A 68 10.41 13.10 17.62
N ALA A 69 11.13 12.47 16.68
CA ALA A 69 10.79 12.46 15.25
C ALA A 69 9.47 11.74 14.95
N ALA A 70 9.12 10.70 15.72
CA ALA A 70 7.90 9.93 15.52
C ALA A 70 6.63 10.57 16.13
N GLY A 71 6.78 11.53 17.06
CA GLY A 71 5.66 12.20 17.73
C GLY A 71 4.62 12.82 16.80
N PRO A 72 5.01 13.68 15.84
CA PRO A 72 4.08 14.33 14.90
C PRO A 72 3.24 13.34 14.07
N TYR A 73 3.76 12.15 13.77
CA TYR A 73 3.00 11.13 13.04
C TYR A 73 1.93 10.46 13.90
N VAL A 74 2.18 10.27 15.20
CA VAL A 74 1.18 9.79 16.15
C VAL A 74 0.07 10.83 16.36
N GLU A 75 0.43 12.12 16.44
CA GLU A 75 -0.54 13.22 16.50
C GLU A 75 -1.39 13.29 15.21
N TRP A 76 -0.78 13.13 14.04
CA TRP A 76 -1.49 13.07 12.76
C TRP A 76 -2.45 11.86 12.65
N LEU A 77 -2.07 10.68 13.15
CA LEU A 77 -2.96 9.51 13.21
C LEU A 77 -4.18 9.78 14.10
N GLN A 78 -3.99 10.43 15.25
CA GLN A 78 -5.08 10.80 16.17
C GLN A 78 -6.01 11.87 15.56
N ALA A 79 -5.47 12.87 14.87
CA ALA A 79 -6.26 13.86 14.16
C ALA A 79 -7.06 13.22 13.01
N SER A 80 -6.43 12.34 12.22
CA SER A 80 -7.08 11.60 11.13
C SER A 80 -8.20 10.69 11.63
N ALA A 81 -8.03 10.06 12.81
CA ALA A 81 -9.08 9.28 13.46
C ALA A 81 -10.30 10.16 13.79
N ALA A 82 -10.08 11.31 14.42
CA ALA A 82 -11.16 12.26 14.74
C ALA A 82 -11.91 12.75 13.49
N GLN A 83 -11.19 13.03 12.40
CA GLN A 83 -11.78 13.41 11.10
C GLN A 83 -12.59 12.26 10.47
N ALA A 84 -12.14 11.01 10.61
CA ALA A 84 -12.91 9.83 10.20
C ALA A 84 -14.19 9.66 11.03
N ALA A 85 -14.14 9.82 12.35
CA ALA A 85 -15.33 9.79 13.22
C ALA A 85 -16.34 10.89 12.88
N GLN A 86 -15.87 12.10 12.56
CA GLN A 86 -16.71 13.20 12.10
C GLN A 86 -17.36 12.89 10.75
N SER A 87 -16.63 12.26 9.82
CA SER A 87 -17.17 11.80 8.54
C SER A 87 -18.26 10.74 8.71
N ALA A 88 -18.10 9.82 9.69
CA ALA A 88 -19.15 8.87 10.08
C ALA A 88 -20.41 9.59 10.62
N ALA A 89 -20.24 10.57 11.52
CA ALA A 89 -21.33 11.35 12.07
C ALA A 89 -22.12 12.13 10.99
N GLN A 90 -21.41 12.70 10.00
CA GLN A 90 -22.02 13.38 8.87
C GLN A 90 -22.79 12.41 7.95
N ALA A 91 -22.26 11.21 7.70
CA ALA A 91 -22.99 10.17 6.96
C ALA A 91 -24.26 9.70 7.70
N TYR A 92 -24.22 9.56 9.04
CA TYR A 92 -25.42 9.30 9.84
C TYR A 92 -26.42 10.47 9.78
N SER A 93 -25.96 11.72 9.78
CA SER A 93 -26.81 12.89 9.62
C SER A 93 -27.51 12.91 8.25
N ALA A 94 -26.79 12.64 7.16
CA ALA A 94 -27.36 12.53 5.82
C ALA A 94 -28.40 11.40 5.70
N ALA A 95 -28.17 10.26 6.34
CA ALA A 95 -29.14 9.17 6.43
C ALA A 95 -30.40 9.57 7.21
N ALA A 96 -30.24 10.24 8.35
CA ALA A 96 -31.35 10.74 9.16
C ALA A 96 -32.19 11.81 8.43
N ALA A 97 -31.53 12.71 7.67
CA ALA A 97 -32.19 13.71 6.83
C ALA A 97 -33.07 13.04 5.75
N TYR A 98 -32.58 11.98 5.10
CA TYR A 98 -33.37 11.21 4.14
C TYR A 98 -34.60 10.57 4.79
N GLU A 99 -34.47 9.90 5.93
CA GLU A 99 -35.60 9.26 6.62
C GLU A 99 -36.63 10.28 7.15
N ALA A 100 -36.17 11.44 7.63
CA ALA A 100 -37.05 12.54 8.04
C ALA A 100 -37.84 13.11 6.84
N ALA A 101 -37.19 13.26 5.69
CA ALA A 101 -37.84 13.70 4.46
C ALA A 101 -38.82 12.65 3.92
N TYR A 102 -38.42 11.38 3.88
CA TYR A 102 -39.25 10.25 3.46
C TYR A 102 -40.53 10.13 4.29
N THR A 103 -40.43 10.25 5.61
CA THR A 103 -41.58 10.18 6.52
C THR A 103 -42.47 11.42 6.50
N MET A 104 -41.96 12.59 6.08
CA MET A 104 -42.75 13.80 5.88
C MET A 104 -43.42 13.86 4.50
N THR A 105 -42.80 13.26 3.48
CA THR A 105 -43.30 13.26 2.09
C THR A 105 -44.55 12.40 1.94
N VAL A 106 -45.52 12.90 1.18
CA VAL A 106 -46.83 12.26 1.03
C VAL A 106 -46.70 10.90 0.33
N PRO A 107 -47.35 9.82 0.80
CA PRO A 107 -47.36 8.56 0.05
C PRO A 107 -48.04 8.70 -1.32
N PRO A 108 -47.41 8.30 -2.44
CA PRO A 108 -47.99 8.40 -3.79
C PRO A 108 -49.43 7.88 -3.96
N PRO A 109 -49.88 6.80 -3.28
CA PRO A 109 -51.26 6.35 -3.36
C PRO A 109 -52.31 7.36 -2.85
N LEU A 110 -51.95 8.25 -1.91
CA LEU A 110 -52.88 9.28 -1.41
C LEU A 110 -53.10 10.38 -2.45
N ILE A 111 -52.01 10.80 -3.12
CA ILE A 111 -52.08 11.78 -4.21
C ILE A 111 -52.95 11.22 -5.34
N ALA A 112 -52.70 9.98 -5.76
CA ALA A 112 -53.51 9.31 -6.78
C ALA A 112 -55.00 9.19 -6.38
N ALA A 113 -55.31 8.89 -5.11
CA ALA A 113 -56.68 8.83 -4.63
C ALA A 113 -57.41 10.19 -4.71
N ASN A 114 -56.73 11.29 -4.35
CA ASN A 114 -57.25 12.64 -4.51
C ASN A 114 -57.52 12.98 -5.99
N ARG A 115 -56.58 12.69 -6.90
CA ARG A 115 -56.76 12.91 -8.35
C ARG A 115 -57.95 12.12 -8.91
N LEU A 116 -58.15 10.87 -8.50
CA LEU A 116 -59.30 10.04 -8.88
C LEU A 116 -60.62 10.59 -8.31
N GLN A 117 -60.62 11.09 -7.07
CA GLN A 117 -61.79 11.73 -6.46
C GLN A 117 -62.18 13.01 -7.21
N LEU A 118 -61.21 13.85 -7.59
CA LEU A 118 -61.45 15.06 -8.39
C LEU A 118 -62.11 14.71 -9.74
N ALA A 119 -61.60 13.69 -10.43
CA ALA A 119 -62.17 13.22 -11.69
C ALA A 119 -63.62 12.73 -11.52
N ALA A 120 -63.90 11.94 -10.49
CA ALA A 120 -65.24 11.42 -10.21
C ALA A 120 -66.25 12.52 -9.81
N LEU A 121 -65.83 13.48 -8.98
CA LEU A 121 -66.66 14.63 -8.58
C LEU A 121 -66.97 15.53 -9.78
N THR A 122 -66.00 15.77 -10.65
CA THR A 122 -66.15 16.56 -11.88
C THR A 122 -67.08 15.87 -12.87
N ALA A 123 -66.87 14.57 -13.14
CA ALA A 123 -67.71 13.78 -14.03
C ALA A 123 -69.18 13.68 -13.58
N THR A 124 -69.45 13.89 -12.29
CA THR A 124 -70.82 13.87 -11.72
C THR A 124 -71.40 15.27 -11.47
N ASN A 125 -70.69 16.36 -11.77
CA ASN A 125 -71.10 17.74 -11.43
C ASN A 125 -72.14 18.35 -12.40
N PHE A 126 -73.03 17.56 -12.99
CA PHE A 126 -74.01 17.99 -14.01
C PHE A 126 -74.89 19.18 -13.60
N PHE A 127 -75.17 19.32 -12.30
CA PHE A 127 -76.01 20.38 -11.73
C PHE A 127 -75.22 21.40 -10.88
N GLY A 128 -73.89 21.38 -10.91
CA GLY A 128 -73.04 22.28 -10.12
C GLY A 128 -73.00 21.98 -8.60
N GLN A 129 -73.68 20.93 -8.14
CA GLN A 129 -73.81 20.59 -6.71
C GLN A 129 -72.49 20.15 -6.07
N ASN A 130 -71.58 19.55 -6.83
CA ASN A 130 -70.29 19.06 -6.32
C ASN A 130 -69.21 20.14 -6.28
N THR A 131 -69.48 21.36 -6.74
CA THR A 131 -68.48 22.44 -6.86
C THR A 131 -67.73 22.74 -5.54
N ALA A 132 -68.42 22.67 -4.40
CA ALA A 132 -67.78 22.83 -3.09
C ALA A 132 -66.87 21.65 -2.71
N ALA A 133 -67.21 20.42 -3.12
CA ALA A 133 -66.39 19.23 -2.89
C ALA A 133 -65.16 19.20 -3.82
N ILE A 134 -65.32 19.65 -5.08
CA ILE A 134 -64.22 19.84 -6.02
C ILE A 134 -63.19 20.82 -5.43
N ALA A 135 -63.63 21.99 -4.97
CA ALA A 135 -62.76 22.98 -4.36
C ALA A 135 -62.05 22.47 -3.08
N ALA A 136 -62.70 21.61 -2.30
CA ALA A 136 -62.07 20.95 -1.14
C ALA A 136 -60.97 19.96 -1.58
N THR A 137 -61.25 19.11 -2.57
CA THR A 137 -60.26 18.15 -3.11
C THR A 137 -59.09 18.85 -3.80
N GLU A 138 -59.30 19.99 -4.47
CA GLU A 138 -58.21 20.81 -5.01
C GLU A 138 -57.38 21.49 -3.91
N ALA A 139 -58.00 21.90 -2.80
CA ALA A 139 -57.28 22.42 -1.63
C ALA A 139 -56.43 21.35 -0.93
N GLU A 140 -56.97 20.14 -0.72
CA GLU A 140 -56.21 18.98 -0.23
C GLU A 140 -54.98 18.67 -1.13
N TYR A 141 -55.12 18.81 -2.45
CA TYR A 141 -54.00 18.65 -3.37
C TYR A 141 -52.93 19.73 -3.22
N ALA A 142 -53.33 20.99 -3.02
CA ALA A 142 -52.41 22.09 -2.74
C ALA A 142 -51.69 21.91 -1.39
N GLU A 143 -52.37 21.37 -0.37
CA GLU A 143 -51.75 21.02 0.92
C GLU A 143 -50.67 19.92 0.74
N MET A 144 -50.97 18.86 -0.03
CA MET A 144 -49.97 17.82 -0.35
C MET A 144 -48.76 18.38 -1.11
N TRP A 145 -48.97 19.30 -2.07
CA TRP A 145 -47.88 19.99 -2.76
C TRP A 145 -47.00 20.78 -1.78
N VAL A 146 -47.59 21.62 -0.93
CA VAL A 146 -46.83 22.42 0.05
C VAL A 146 -46.08 21.53 1.05
N GLN A 147 -46.67 20.40 1.47
CA GLN A 147 -46.02 19.43 2.35
C GLN A 147 -44.79 18.79 1.71
N ASP A 148 -44.91 18.30 0.47
CA ASP A 148 -43.79 17.71 -0.28
C ASP A 148 -42.66 18.71 -0.54
N THR A 149 -43.01 19.93 -0.98
CA THR A 149 -42.04 21.02 -1.16
C THR A 149 -41.32 21.34 0.14
N THR A 150 -42.04 21.38 1.26
CA THR A 150 -41.45 21.62 2.60
C THR A 150 -40.49 20.49 2.99
N ALA A 151 -40.87 19.23 2.75
CA ALA A 151 -40.02 18.07 3.02
C ALA A 151 -38.72 18.10 2.19
N MET A 152 -38.79 18.45 0.89
CA MET A 152 -37.60 18.53 0.04
C MET A 152 -36.68 19.71 0.40
N HIS A 153 -37.23 20.86 0.83
CA HIS A 153 -36.40 21.99 1.29
C HIS A 153 -35.74 21.73 2.64
N ALA A 154 -36.43 21.06 3.57
CA ALA A 154 -35.83 20.59 4.82
C ALA A 154 -34.69 19.60 4.50
N TYR A 155 -34.94 18.60 3.66
CA TYR A 155 -33.94 17.64 3.20
C TYR A 155 -32.71 18.32 2.59
N ALA A 156 -32.90 19.29 1.68
CA ALA A 156 -31.81 20.00 1.04
C ALA A 156 -30.96 20.79 2.05
N THR A 157 -31.59 21.39 3.06
CA THR A 157 -30.90 22.14 4.13
C THR A 157 -30.08 21.21 5.02
N ASP A 158 -30.68 20.11 5.47
CA ASP A 158 -30.02 19.14 6.35
C ASP A 158 -28.90 18.39 5.60
N ALA A 159 -29.11 18.08 4.32
CA ALA A 159 -28.10 17.47 3.45
C ALA A 159 -26.94 18.42 3.11
N GLU A 160 -27.19 19.73 2.98
CA GLU A 160 -26.12 20.74 2.84
C GLU A 160 -25.21 20.72 4.07
N VAL A 161 -25.79 20.76 5.28
CA VAL A 161 -25.03 20.64 6.54
C VAL A 161 -24.27 19.31 6.61
N ALA A 162 -24.93 18.19 6.32
CA ALA A 162 -24.30 16.87 6.33
C ALA A 162 -23.21 16.68 5.27
N SER A 163 -23.20 17.50 4.21
CA SER A 163 -22.15 17.47 3.17
C SER A 163 -20.87 18.23 3.56
N THR A 164 -20.85 18.91 4.71
CA THR A 164 -19.66 19.63 5.20
C THR A 164 -18.64 18.67 5.83
N LEU A 165 -17.66 18.25 5.02
CA LEU A 165 -16.55 17.39 5.44
C LEU A 165 -15.26 18.19 5.61
N GLU A 166 -14.47 17.82 6.62
CA GLU A 166 -13.11 18.36 6.80
C GLU A 166 -12.12 17.68 5.85
N THR A 167 -11.09 18.42 5.45
CA THR A 167 -10.02 17.90 4.59
C THR A 167 -8.97 17.18 5.41
N PHE A 168 -8.65 15.95 5.03
CA PHE A 168 -7.49 15.22 5.56
C PHE A 168 -6.19 15.92 5.14
N GLU A 169 -5.29 16.13 6.09
CA GLU A 169 -3.94 16.66 5.84
C GLU A 169 -2.97 15.51 5.50
N GLU A 170 -1.91 15.79 4.72
CA GLU A 170 -0.86 14.81 4.44
C GLU A 170 -0.03 14.49 5.70
N PRO A 171 0.48 13.25 5.85
CA PRO A 171 1.26 12.88 7.02
C PRO A 171 2.57 13.70 7.10
N PRO A 172 2.95 14.19 8.30
CA PRO A 172 4.14 15.00 8.46
C PRO A 172 5.42 14.19 8.22
N GLN A 173 6.42 14.81 7.60
CA GLN A 173 7.75 14.24 7.44
C GLN A 173 8.41 14.03 8.81
N THR A 174 8.67 12.78 9.18
CA THR A 174 9.34 12.41 10.44
C THR A 174 10.86 12.39 10.32
N THR A 175 11.39 12.25 9.11
CA THR A 175 12.83 12.26 8.82
C THR A 175 13.35 13.68 8.54
N ASN A 176 14.50 14.01 9.14
CA ASN A 176 15.20 15.27 8.87
C ASN A 176 16.24 15.06 7.76
N GLU A 177 16.04 15.67 6.59
CA GLU A 177 16.98 15.63 5.46
C GLU A 177 18.39 16.12 5.86
N ASN A 178 18.48 17.09 6.78
CA ASN A 178 19.74 17.58 7.33
C ASN A 178 20.32 16.69 8.46
N GLY A 179 19.74 15.52 8.69
CA GLY A 179 20.22 14.53 9.66
C GLY A 179 21.64 14.05 9.35
N GLN A 180 21.97 13.84 8.07
CA GLN A 180 23.32 13.48 7.63
C GLN A 180 24.34 14.59 7.89
N LEU A 181 23.97 15.86 7.69
CA LEU A 181 24.83 17.00 8.02
C LEU A 181 25.03 17.14 9.54
N SER A 182 23.97 16.93 10.31
CA SER A 182 24.01 16.94 11.78
C SER A 182 24.88 15.78 12.33
N GLN A 183 24.85 14.63 11.67
CA GLN A 183 25.71 13.48 11.95
C GLN A 183 27.17 13.78 11.59
N ALA A 184 27.44 14.39 10.44
CA ALA A 184 28.77 14.83 10.04
C ALA A 184 29.36 15.86 11.03
N ASP A 185 28.56 16.81 11.50
CA ASP A 185 28.94 17.75 12.56
C ASP A 185 29.21 17.07 13.91
N ALA A 186 28.43 16.04 14.27
CA ALA A 186 28.64 15.25 15.48
C ALA A 186 29.92 14.42 15.40
N VAL A 187 30.21 13.79 14.25
CA VAL A 187 31.46 13.09 13.96
C VAL A 187 32.65 14.06 13.95
N GLY A 188 32.48 15.27 13.40
CA GLY A 188 33.50 16.33 13.43
C GLY A 188 33.84 16.75 14.86
N LYS A 189 32.81 16.96 15.71
CA LYS A 189 32.98 17.26 17.14
C LYS A 189 33.64 16.11 17.90
N ALA A 190 33.21 14.86 17.67
CA ALA A 190 33.82 13.68 18.29
C ALA A 190 35.29 13.47 17.85
N THR A 191 35.62 13.79 16.59
CA THR A 191 36.99 13.77 16.07
C THR A 191 37.84 14.87 16.69
N ALA A 192 37.31 16.09 16.84
CA ALA A 192 38.00 17.19 17.51
C ALA A 192 38.24 16.92 19.00
N ASP A 193 37.27 16.32 19.69
CA ASP A 193 37.39 15.96 21.11
C ASP A 193 38.35 14.78 21.31
N THR A 194 38.31 13.78 20.41
CA THR A 194 39.28 12.67 20.37
C THR A 194 40.69 13.18 20.06
N THR A 195 40.86 14.11 19.12
CA THR A 195 42.15 14.74 18.82
C THR A 195 42.67 15.51 20.03
N SER A 196 41.80 16.25 20.73
CA SER A 196 42.15 16.98 21.96
C SER A 196 42.58 16.03 23.08
N ARG A 197 41.91 14.88 23.23
CA ARG A 197 42.25 13.82 24.19
C ARG A 197 43.53 13.06 23.82
N VAL A 198 43.77 12.80 22.53
CA VAL A 198 45.01 12.16 22.04
C VAL A 198 46.19 13.11 22.20
N GLN A 199 46.02 14.42 21.95
CA GLN A 199 47.06 15.42 22.21
C GLN A 199 47.40 15.53 23.71
N SER A 200 46.42 15.44 24.61
CA SER A 200 46.69 15.43 26.06
C SER A 200 47.34 14.12 26.53
N LEU A 201 47.02 12.96 25.92
CA LEU A 201 47.69 11.69 26.18
C LEU A 201 49.14 11.66 25.62
N ALA A 202 49.36 12.20 24.43
CA ALA A 202 50.67 12.28 23.80
C ALA A 202 51.66 13.19 24.56
N GLN A 203 51.15 14.13 25.35
CA GLN A 203 51.96 14.94 26.28
C GLN A 203 52.32 14.19 27.59
N LEU A 204 51.74 13.00 27.83
CA LEU A 204 51.88 12.23 29.08
C LEU A 204 52.59 10.87 28.91
N ALA A 205 52.86 10.42 27.68
CA ALA A 205 53.48 9.12 27.41
C ALA A 205 54.85 9.25 26.71
N PRO A 206 55.91 8.55 27.18
CA PRO A 206 57.10 8.33 26.37
C PRO A 206 56.74 7.38 25.22
N ALA A 207 57.19 7.71 24.00
CA ALA A 207 56.64 7.18 22.75
C ALA A 207 56.73 5.64 22.61
N PRO A 208 55.60 4.98 22.28
CA PRO A 208 55.57 3.70 21.58
C PRO A 208 55.17 3.85 20.10
N GLU A 209 55.26 2.76 19.37
CA GLU A 209 55.30 2.70 17.90
C GLU A 209 53.95 2.97 17.20
N GLN A 210 54.02 3.45 15.96
CA GLN A 210 52.84 3.70 15.12
C GLN A 210 52.19 2.37 14.70
N GLN A 211 51.10 1.99 15.36
CA GLN A 211 50.18 0.99 14.82
C GLN A 211 49.43 1.61 13.63
N LEU A 212 49.98 1.43 12.44
CA LEU A 212 49.39 1.84 11.18
C LEU A 212 48.19 0.94 10.88
N ASN A 213 46.97 1.51 10.79
CA ASN A 213 45.89 0.87 10.04
C ASN A 213 46.34 0.80 8.58
N ALA A 214 46.92 -0.34 8.19
CA ALA A 214 47.40 -0.55 6.84
C ALA A 214 46.20 -0.89 5.96
N ASN A 215 45.66 0.11 5.26
CA ASN A 215 44.76 -0.16 4.14
C ASN A 215 45.61 -0.82 3.04
N LEU A 216 45.50 -2.13 2.91
CA LEU A 216 46.32 -2.91 1.99
C LEU A 216 45.78 -2.68 0.58
N ALA A 217 46.64 -2.21 -0.34
CA ALA A 217 46.30 -2.08 -1.75
C ALA A 217 46.52 -3.43 -2.46
N ALA A 218 45.54 -3.87 -3.24
CA ALA A 218 45.51 -5.18 -3.87
C ALA A 218 46.15 -5.17 -5.28
N ASN A 219 47.48 -5.11 -5.37
CA ASN A 219 48.17 -5.20 -6.67
C ASN A 219 48.22 -6.65 -7.20
N ASP A 220 47.39 -6.97 -8.19
CA ASP A 220 47.40 -8.22 -8.99
C ASP A 220 47.61 -9.52 -8.19
N ILE A 221 46.76 -9.75 -7.18
CA ILE A 221 46.83 -10.93 -6.33
C ILE A 221 46.24 -12.14 -7.08
N VAL A 222 47.07 -13.15 -7.36
CA VAL A 222 46.62 -14.42 -7.94
C VAL A 222 46.75 -15.54 -6.92
N VAL A 223 45.67 -16.28 -6.66
CA VAL A 223 45.62 -17.39 -5.69
C VAL A 223 45.31 -18.70 -6.43
N ASN A 224 46.29 -19.59 -6.53
CA ASN A 224 46.23 -20.81 -7.35
C ASN A 224 45.82 -22.05 -6.51
N PRO A 225 45.59 -23.24 -7.12
CA PRO A 225 45.10 -24.40 -6.40
C PRO A 225 46.04 -24.82 -5.26
N GLY A 226 45.49 -24.93 -4.05
CA GLY A 226 46.26 -25.26 -2.85
C GLY A 226 46.94 -24.06 -2.16
N GLU A 227 46.87 -22.86 -2.73
CA GLU A 227 47.28 -21.63 -2.07
C GLU A 227 46.12 -21.07 -1.22
N THR A 228 46.45 -20.40 -0.12
CA THR A 228 45.50 -19.63 0.68
C THR A 228 46.06 -18.24 0.89
N TYR A 229 45.28 -17.23 0.51
CA TYR A 229 45.54 -15.84 0.86
C TYR A 229 44.58 -15.46 1.99
N GLU A 230 45.12 -14.97 3.11
CA GLU A 230 44.33 -14.58 4.28
C GLU A 230 44.45 -13.06 4.50
N ILE A 231 43.31 -12.37 4.55
CA ILE A 231 43.25 -10.96 4.94
C ILE A 231 43.31 -10.91 6.48
N PRO A 232 44.30 -10.23 7.10
CA PRO A 232 44.48 -10.24 8.55
C PRO A 232 43.32 -9.62 9.34
N ALA A 233 43.21 -10.00 10.62
CA ALA A 233 42.12 -9.57 11.48
C ALA A 233 42.10 -8.05 11.67
N GLY A 234 40.97 -7.42 11.35
CA GLY A 234 40.77 -5.96 11.40
C GLY A 234 41.36 -5.17 10.21
N ASP A 235 42.08 -5.81 9.29
CA ASP A 235 42.61 -5.14 8.09
C ASP A 235 41.54 -5.05 7.00
N THR A 236 41.64 -4.02 6.15
CA THR A 236 40.85 -3.90 4.92
C THR A 236 41.77 -4.03 3.72
N LEU A 237 41.50 -5.02 2.87
CA LEU A 237 42.12 -5.16 1.55
C LEU A 237 41.25 -4.43 0.54
N THR A 238 41.84 -3.45 -0.16
CA THR A 238 41.13 -2.60 -1.11
C THR A 238 41.67 -2.80 -2.52
N LEU A 239 40.80 -3.12 -3.48
CA LEU A 239 41.09 -3.02 -4.92
C LEU A 239 40.66 -1.61 -5.38
N ALA A 240 41.62 -0.82 -5.83
CA ALA A 240 41.43 0.46 -6.51
C ALA A 240 41.34 0.29 -8.04
N ASN A 241 41.38 1.39 -8.79
CA ASN A 241 41.28 1.37 -10.25
C ASN A 241 42.52 0.72 -10.89
N GLY A 242 42.32 -0.41 -11.58
CA GLY A 242 43.38 -1.21 -12.19
C GLY A 242 43.87 -2.38 -11.32
N ASP A 243 43.46 -2.43 -10.05
CA ASP A 243 43.81 -3.52 -9.13
C ASP A 243 42.99 -4.77 -9.46
N THR A 244 43.65 -5.93 -9.51
CA THR A 244 42.99 -7.21 -9.73
C THR A 244 43.23 -8.22 -8.60
N ILE A 245 42.22 -9.03 -8.31
CA ILE A 245 42.37 -10.29 -7.59
C ILE A 245 41.81 -11.41 -8.46
N THR A 246 42.55 -12.51 -8.62
CA THR A 246 42.09 -13.70 -9.36
C THR A 246 42.29 -14.96 -8.51
N VAL A 247 41.21 -15.66 -8.16
CA VAL A 247 41.25 -16.94 -7.43
C VAL A 247 41.00 -18.09 -8.41
N ASN A 248 42.05 -18.87 -8.67
CA ASN A 248 42.10 -20.01 -9.59
C ASN A 248 42.09 -21.33 -8.79
N GLY A 249 41.06 -21.59 -8.00
CA GLY A 249 40.93 -22.85 -7.24
C GLY A 249 41.70 -22.90 -5.92
N GLY A 250 42.34 -21.79 -5.52
CA GLY A 250 42.81 -21.56 -4.15
C GLY A 250 41.70 -21.05 -3.23
N THR A 251 42.10 -20.61 -2.02
CA THR A 251 41.19 -20.06 -1.02
C THR A 251 41.54 -18.60 -0.71
N LEU A 252 40.54 -17.72 -0.77
CA LEU A 252 40.63 -16.36 -0.21
C LEU A 252 39.88 -16.33 1.12
N ALA A 253 40.62 -16.16 2.21
CA ALA A 253 40.12 -16.19 3.58
C ALA A 253 40.12 -14.79 4.21
N GLN A 254 39.17 -14.56 5.12
CA GLN A 254 39.06 -13.36 5.92
C GLN A 254 39.10 -13.76 7.40
N ALA A 255 40.06 -13.20 8.15
CA ALA A 255 40.08 -13.32 9.59
C ALA A 255 38.96 -12.45 10.22
N GLU A 256 38.77 -12.57 11.54
CA GLU A 256 37.72 -11.83 12.26
C GLU A 256 37.88 -10.31 12.10
N GLY A 257 36.81 -9.63 11.68
CA GLY A 257 36.81 -8.19 11.42
C GLY A 257 37.62 -7.74 10.20
N ALA A 258 38.19 -8.65 9.41
CA ALA A 258 38.82 -8.33 8.12
C ALA A 258 37.75 -7.92 7.09
N ALA A 259 38.13 -7.11 6.11
CA ALA A 259 37.22 -6.73 5.01
C ALA A 259 37.92 -6.75 3.64
N LEU A 260 37.14 -7.04 2.60
CA LEU A 260 37.56 -6.94 1.20
C LEU A 260 36.66 -5.93 0.47
N THR A 261 37.24 -4.87 -0.08
CA THR A 261 36.50 -3.84 -0.83
C THR A 261 36.97 -3.75 -2.28
N VAL A 262 36.04 -3.91 -3.23
CA VAL A 262 36.29 -3.80 -4.67
C VAL A 262 35.72 -2.47 -5.17
N ASN A 263 36.54 -1.42 -5.20
CA ASN A 263 36.11 -0.08 -5.62
C ASN A 263 36.01 0.06 -7.15
N THR A 264 35.45 1.17 -7.63
CA THR A 264 35.37 1.54 -9.04
C THR A 264 36.69 1.34 -9.80
N GLY A 265 36.65 0.47 -10.82
CA GLY A 265 37.79 0.10 -11.66
C GLY A 265 38.65 -1.05 -11.11
N GLY A 266 38.39 -1.53 -9.90
CA GLY A 266 38.96 -2.77 -9.36
C GLY A 266 38.18 -4.00 -9.85
N THR A 267 38.87 -5.12 -10.03
CA THR A 267 38.27 -6.37 -10.54
C THR A 267 38.62 -7.57 -9.65
N PHE A 268 37.62 -8.26 -9.11
CA PHE A 268 37.80 -9.53 -8.43
C PHE A 268 37.16 -10.67 -9.24
N THR A 269 37.96 -11.68 -9.62
CA THR A 269 37.51 -12.85 -10.38
C THR A 269 37.73 -14.14 -9.59
N LEU A 270 36.66 -14.89 -9.32
CA LEU A 270 36.70 -16.25 -8.78
C LEU A 270 36.57 -17.26 -9.92
N ASN A 271 37.69 -17.61 -10.56
CA ASN A 271 37.72 -18.57 -11.67
C ASN A 271 37.37 -20.00 -11.26
N SER A 272 37.66 -20.40 -10.03
CA SER A 272 37.24 -21.67 -9.42
C SER A 272 37.57 -21.68 -7.92
N GLY A 273 37.00 -22.61 -7.16
CA GLY A 273 37.18 -22.69 -5.71
C GLY A 273 36.07 -22.00 -4.94
N THR A 274 36.28 -21.72 -3.65
CA THR A 274 35.23 -21.20 -2.78
C THR A 274 35.70 -19.98 -2.00
N VAL A 275 34.99 -18.87 -2.14
CA VAL A 275 35.14 -17.70 -1.27
C VAL A 275 34.14 -17.85 -0.14
N THR A 276 34.65 -18.09 1.07
CA THR A 276 33.82 -18.24 2.27
C THR A 276 33.97 -16.99 3.13
N MET A 277 32.86 -16.32 3.39
CA MET A 277 32.83 -15.03 4.07
C MET A 277 32.31 -15.20 5.50
N TYR A 278 33.19 -14.90 6.45
CA TYR A 278 32.90 -14.79 7.89
C TYR A 278 32.96 -13.33 8.38
N SER A 279 33.23 -12.40 7.47
CA SER A 279 33.24 -10.95 7.64
C SER A 279 32.83 -10.31 6.30
N GLY A 280 33.19 -9.05 6.01
CA GLY A 280 32.60 -8.27 4.91
C GLY A 280 33.34 -8.24 3.57
N LEU A 281 32.69 -8.72 2.51
CA LEU A 281 33.03 -8.38 1.11
C LEU A 281 32.09 -7.29 0.59
N THR A 282 32.64 -6.17 0.13
CA THR A 282 31.88 -5.07 -0.49
C THR A 282 32.36 -4.81 -1.91
N VAL A 283 31.45 -4.88 -2.90
CA VAL A 283 31.66 -4.34 -4.25
C VAL A 283 31.12 -2.91 -4.26
N ASN A 284 32.00 -1.92 -4.37
CA ASN A 284 31.68 -0.50 -4.27
C ASN A 284 31.96 0.21 -5.61
N GLY A 285 31.11 -0.03 -6.61
CA GLY A 285 31.32 0.47 -7.98
C GLY A 285 32.30 -0.35 -8.83
N GLY A 286 32.95 -1.36 -8.26
CA GLY A 286 33.88 -2.26 -8.96
C GLY A 286 33.19 -3.43 -9.69
N THR A 287 34.00 -4.41 -10.14
CA THR A 287 33.52 -5.63 -10.81
C THR A 287 33.87 -6.88 -10.02
N LEU A 288 32.89 -7.76 -9.81
CA LEU A 288 33.08 -9.12 -9.28
C LEU A 288 32.54 -10.15 -10.28
N ALA A 289 33.35 -11.13 -10.66
CA ALA A 289 32.93 -12.25 -11.49
C ALA A 289 33.18 -13.58 -10.76
N VAL A 290 32.22 -14.50 -10.83
CA VAL A 290 32.34 -15.88 -10.35
C VAL A 290 32.13 -16.81 -11.53
N ASP A 291 33.14 -17.62 -11.83
CA ASP A 291 33.26 -18.40 -13.06
C ASP A 291 33.50 -19.90 -12.81
N HIS A 292 33.29 -20.70 -13.86
CA HIS A 292 33.43 -22.16 -13.92
C HIS A 292 32.68 -22.95 -12.82
N ALA A 293 33.36 -23.22 -11.70
CA ALA A 293 32.85 -23.96 -10.54
C ALA A 293 33.14 -23.20 -9.25
N GLY A 294 33.19 -21.86 -9.34
CA GLY A 294 33.28 -20.96 -8.20
C GLY A 294 32.02 -21.03 -7.33
N ALA A 295 32.19 -20.79 -6.04
CA ALA A 295 31.08 -20.56 -5.12
C ALA A 295 31.40 -19.40 -4.16
N ILE A 296 30.45 -18.49 -3.99
CA ILE A 296 30.46 -17.50 -2.90
C ILE A 296 29.54 -18.02 -1.80
N ILE A 297 30.04 -18.10 -0.58
CA ILE A 297 29.29 -18.57 0.59
C ILE A 297 29.35 -17.51 1.69
N VAL A 298 28.21 -16.87 1.98
CA VAL A 298 28.02 -16.01 3.14
C VAL A 298 27.66 -16.88 4.34
N ASN A 299 28.49 -16.90 5.39
CA ASN A 299 28.23 -17.62 6.63
C ASN A 299 27.81 -16.67 7.76
N THR A 300 27.50 -17.22 8.94
CA THR A 300 27.15 -16.46 10.15
C THR A 300 28.13 -15.33 10.44
N GLY A 301 27.64 -14.09 10.52
CA GLY A 301 28.45 -12.88 10.74
C GLY A 301 29.16 -12.35 9.48
N GLY A 302 29.17 -13.10 8.38
CA GLY A 302 29.64 -12.64 7.09
C GLY A 302 28.63 -11.74 6.38
N THR A 303 29.15 -10.77 5.63
CA THR A 303 28.35 -9.88 4.79
C THR A 303 28.85 -9.87 3.35
N PHE A 304 27.93 -9.83 2.40
CA PHE A 304 28.20 -9.62 0.99
C PHE A 304 27.39 -8.43 0.48
N THR A 305 28.05 -7.31 0.23
CA THR A 305 27.40 -6.04 -0.14
C THR A 305 27.77 -5.65 -1.57
N VAL A 306 26.79 -5.29 -2.38
CA VAL A 306 26.98 -4.69 -3.70
C VAL A 306 26.37 -3.29 -3.68
N HIS A 307 27.23 -2.28 -3.51
CA HIS A 307 26.90 -0.87 -3.43
C HIS A 307 27.41 -0.16 -4.70
N GLY A 308 26.62 -0.21 -5.76
CA GLY A 308 27.08 0.15 -7.10
C GLY A 308 28.03 -0.89 -7.72
N GLY A 309 28.26 -0.76 -9.04
CA GLY A 309 29.09 -1.69 -9.80
C GLY A 309 28.34 -2.96 -10.21
N THR A 310 29.10 -4.00 -10.56
CA THR A 310 28.55 -5.25 -11.11
C THR A 310 29.10 -6.48 -10.40
N THR A 311 28.21 -7.42 -10.08
CA THR A 311 28.57 -8.80 -9.73
C THR A 311 27.93 -9.76 -10.73
N THR A 312 28.67 -10.74 -11.21
CA THR A 312 28.15 -11.78 -12.10
C THR A 312 28.44 -13.16 -11.53
N ILE A 313 27.40 -13.95 -11.30
CA ILE A 313 27.46 -15.36 -10.86
C ILE A 313 27.21 -16.23 -12.10
N ASN A 314 28.26 -16.67 -12.80
CA ASN A 314 28.12 -17.31 -14.12
C ASN A 314 27.57 -18.74 -14.05
N SER A 315 27.18 -19.29 -15.21
CA SER A 315 26.60 -20.62 -15.30
C SER A 315 27.53 -21.70 -14.72
N GLY A 316 26.96 -22.64 -13.95
CA GLY A 316 27.70 -23.65 -13.20
C GLY A 316 28.21 -23.19 -11.81
N THR A 317 28.06 -21.92 -11.45
CA THR A 317 28.48 -21.36 -10.16
C THR A 317 27.29 -21.05 -9.23
N THR A 318 27.57 -20.80 -7.95
CA THR A 318 26.53 -20.45 -6.97
C THR A 318 26.92 -19.31 -6.03
N LEU A 319 25.91 -18.56 -5.60
CA LEU A 319 25.94 -17.71 -4.41
C LEU A 319 25.01 -18.34 -3.36
N ILE A 320 25.52 -18.59 -2.17
CA ILE A 320 24.78 -19.19 -1.05
C ILE A 320 24.86 -18.26 0.16
N VAL A 321 23.71 -17.92 0.73
CA VAL A 321 23.59 -17.11 1.95
C VAL A 321 23.09 -17.99 3.08
N ASN A 322 23.99 -18.49 3.93
CA ASN A 322 23.67 -19.40 5.03
C ASN A 322 23.13 -18.65 6.26
N ALA A 323 22.58 -19.41 7.21
CA ALA A 323 22.00 -18.90 8.45
C ALA A 323 22.90 -17.89 9.20
N GLY A 324 22.34 -16.71 9.46
CA GLY A 324 23.03 -15.59 10.11
C GLY A 324 24.06 -14.86 9.25
N GLY A 325 24.17 -15.19 7.95
CA GLY A 325 24.89 -14.39 6.95
C GLY A 325 23.92 -13.47 6.20
N THR A 326 24.43 -12.33 5.72
CA THR A 326 23.62 -11.31 5.04
C THR A 326 24.21 -10.92 3.68
N ALA A 327 23.39 -10.98 2.63
CA ALA A 327 23.68 -10.36 1.34
C ALA A 327 22.85 -9.07 1.18
N THR A 328 23.42 -8.00 0.63
CA THR A 328 22.76 -6.71 0.45
C THR A 328 23.13 -6.09 -0.89
N LEU A 329 22.14 -5.70 -1.69
CA LEU A 329 22.31 -5.05 -3.00
C LEU A 329 21.69 -3.66 -2.91
N ASP A 330 22.49 -2.60 -2.83
CA ASP A 330 22.01 -1.24 -2.58
C ASP A 330 22.65 -0.27 -3.59
N GLY A 331 22.00 -0.12 -4.75
CA GLY A 331 22.48 0.74 -5.86
C GLY A 331 23.37 0.09 -6.92
N GLY A 332 23.58 -1.25 -6.88
CA GLY A 332 24.38 -1.99 -7.87
C GLY A 332 23.65 -3.14 -8.55
N THR A 333 24.25 -3.74 -9.59
CA THR A 333 23.66 -4.86 -10.35
C THR A 333 24.31 -6.20 -10.02
N VAL A 334 23.49 -7.20 -9.69
CA VAL A 334 23.91 -8.61 -9.59
C VAL A 334 23.22 -9.41 -10.68
N THR A 335 24.00 -10.04 -11.55
CA THR A 335 23.51 -10.95 -12.60
C THR A 335 23.76 -12.39 -12.21
N VAL A 336 22.72 -13.23 -12.15
CA VAL A 336 22.80 -14.64 -11.79
C VAL A 336 22.48 -15.52 -13.01
N ASN A 337 23.51 -16.15 -13.56
CA ASN A 337 23.44 -17.14 -14.65
C ASN A 337 23.68 -18.58 -14.12
N GLY A 338 24.09 -18.70 -12.85
CA GLY A 338 24.15 -19.95 -12.08
C GLY A 338 22.93 -20.12 -11.16
N GLY A 339 23.18 -20.33 -9.86
CA GLY A 339 22.12 -20.41 -8.83
C GLY A 339 22.34 -19.45 -7.66
N LEU A 340 21.25 -18.96 -7.08
CA LEU A 340 21.26 -18.19 -5.83
C LEU A 340 20.37 -18.90 -4.79
N THR A 341 20.96 -19.25 -3.65
CA THR A 341 20.25 -19.89 -2.53
C THR A 341 20.40 -19.08 -1.25
N VAL A 342 19.27 -18.69 -0.65
CA VAL A 342 19.21 -18.06 0.67
C VAL A 342 18.76 -19.13 1.68
N GLN A 343 19.73 -19.81 2.29
CA GLN A 343 19.56 -20.96 3.17
C GLN A 343 19.59 -20.52 4.64
N GLY A 344 18.45 -20.09 5.18
CA GLY A 344 18.33 -19.54 6.54
C GLY A 344 18.97 -18.16 6.76
N GLY A 345 19.68 -17.62 5.76
CA GLY A 345 20.27 -16.28 5.79
C GLY A 345 19.29 -15.18 5.36
N THR A 346 19.84 -14.00 5.09
CA THR A 346 19.08 -12.80 4.68
C THR A 346 19.64 -12.20 3.39
N LEU A 347 18.78 -11.89 2.43
CA LEU A 347 19.12 -11.18 1.19
C LEU A 347 18.24 -9.92 1.07
N ASN A 348 18.87 -8.75 1.13
CA ASN A 348 18.18 -7.47 1.00
C ASN A 348 18.48 -6.85 -0.38
N VAL A 349 17.44 -6.55 -1.15
CA VAL A 349 17.55 -5.75 -2.37
C VAL A 349 17.02 -4.35 -2.05
N GLY A 350 17.96 -3.42 -1.86
CA GLY A 350 17.73 -2.02 -1.54
C GLY A 350 17.29 -1.20 -2.75
N SER A 351 16.82 0.02 -2.51
CA SER A 351 16.42 0.97 -3.55
C SER A 351 17.54 1.21 -4.58
N GLY A 352 17.26 0.97 -5.85
CA GLY A 352 18.25 1.08 -6.93
C GLY A 352 19.21 -0.11 -7.05
N GLY A 353 19.12 -1.12 -6.18
CA GLY A 353 19.70 -2.44 -6.40
C GLY A 353 18.91 -3.21 -7.48
N LEU A 354 19.62 -3.89 -8.36
CA LEU A 354 19.04 -4.75 -9.40
C LEU A 354 19.59 -6.18 -9.28
N LEU A 355 18.73 -7.13 -8.96
CA LEU A 355 19.03 -8.56 -9.00
C LEU A 355 18.38 -9.18 -10.24
N ASN A 356 19.18 -9.52 -11.24
CA ASN A 356 18.71 -10.02 -12.53
C ASN A 356 19.19 -11.45 -12.78
N PHE A 357 18.29 -12.34 -13.19
CA PHE A 357 18.61 -13.72 -13.52
C PHE A 357 18.66 -13.89 -15.05
N GLY A 358 19.84 -14.16 -15.62
CA GLY A 358 20.09 -13.96 -17.05
C GLY A 358 19.64 -15.10 -17.98
N ASP A 359 19.72 -16.35 -17.52
CA ASP A 359 19.33 -17.54 -18.30
C ASP A 359 18.02 -18.14 -17.78
N GLY A 360 17.08 -18.52 -18.65
CA GLY A 360 15.72 -18.97 -18.26
C GLY A 360 15.61 -20.21 -17.35
N GLY A 361 16.70 -20.95 -17.14
CA GLY A 361 16.78 -22.08 -16.20
C GLY A 361 17.35 -21.73 -14.82
N THR A 362 17.70 -20.47 -14.58
CA THR A 362 18.33 -20.01 -13.34
C THR A 362 17.31 -19.85 -12.22
N THR A 363 17.76 -20.12 -10.99
CA THR A 363 16.87 -20.29 -9.84
C THR A 363 17.28 -19.40 -8.66
N LEU A 364 16.31 -18.68 -8.10
CA LEU A 364 16.33 -18.14 -6.74
C LEU A 364 15.66 -19.14 -5.79
N THR A 365 16.40 -19.71 -4.85
CA THR A 365 15.84 -20.59 -3.81
C THR A 365 15.92 -19.89 -2.46
N ILE A 366 14.79 -19.79 -1.76
CA ILE A 366 14.66 -19.24 -0.41
C ILE A 366 14.28 -20.40 0.50
N ASP A 367 15.28 -20.96 1.18
CA ASP A 367 15.23 -22.21 1.95
C ASP A 367 15.34 -21.89 3.44
N GLY A 368 14.20 -21.63 4.09
CA GLY A 368 14.14 -21.15 5.47
C GLY A 368 14.75 -19.76 5.71
N GLY A 369 15.21 -19.08 4.65
CA GLY A 369 15.81 -17.75 4.69
C GLY A 369 14.82 -16.62 4.42
N THR A 370 15.34 -15.39 4.38
CA THR A 370 14.55 -14.15 4.19
C THR A 370 15.05 -13.37 2.99
N VAL A 371 14.13 -12.88 2.16
CA VAL A 371 14.41 -11.95 1.06
C VAL A 371 13.49 -10.74 1.20
N THR A 372 14.04 -9.53 1.18
CA THR A 372 13.27 -8.26 1.18
C THR A 372 13.65 -7.43 -0.03
N ASP A 373 12.66 -6.84 -0.72
CA ASP A 373 12.86 -6.06 -1.95
C ASP A 373 12.22 -4.67 -1.87
N THR A 374 13.06 -3.63 -1.88
CA THR A 374 12.71 -2.21 -2.12
C THR A 374 13.30 -1.70 -3.45
N GLY A 375 13.89 -2.59 -4.26
CA GLY A 375 14.57 -2.28 -5.50
C GLY A 375 13.92 -3.01 -6.68
N SER A 376 14.69 -3.85 -7.37
CA SER A 376 14.16 -4.67 -8.45
C SER A 376 14.79 -6.06 -8.49
N ILE A 377 13.93 -7.09 -8.48
CA ILE A 377 14.29 -8.49 -8.66
C ILE A 377 13.61 -9.01 -9.92
N ASN A 378 14.40 -9.43 -10.91
CA ASN A 378 13.93 -10.09 -12.12
C ASN A 378 14.46 -11.53 -12.14
N ALA A 379 13.62 -12.47 -11.71
CA ALA A 379 13.95 -13.89 -11.56
C ALA A 379 13.29 -14.75 -12.64
N ASN A 380 13.84 -15.93 -12.92
CA ASN A 380 13.21 -16.89 -13.85
C ASN A 380 12.42 -17.94 -13.08
N ILE A 381 13.12 -18.78 -12.31
CA ILE A 381 12.55 -19.78 -11.42
C ILE A 381 12.75 -19.31 -9.98
N VAL A 382 11.70 -19.35 -9.17
CA VAL A 382 11.74 -18.98 -7.75
C VAL A 382 11.11 -20.08 -6.91
N ASN A 383 11.81 -20.51 -5.85
CA ASN A 383 11.33 -21.51 -4.90
C ASN A 383 11.36 -20.92 -3.49
N VAL A 384 10.20 -20.77 -2.85
CA VAL A 384 10.05 -20.32 -1.46
C VAL A 384 9.64 -21.53 -0.62
N ILE A 385 10.57 -22.07 0.17
CA ILE A 385 10.44 -23.40 0.81
C ILE A 385 10.97 -23.42 2.25
N ASN A 386 10.57 -24.43 3.01
CA ASN A 386 11.09 -24.76 4.35
C ASN A 386 11.04 -23.60 5.37
N GLY A 387 9.98 -22.80 5.34
CA GLY A 387 9.81 -21.60 6.18
C GLY A 387 10.45 -20.33 5.58
N GLY A 388 10.89 -20.38 4.32
CA GLY A 388 11.42 -19.23 3.60
C GLY A 388 10.38 -18.13 3.40
N SER A 389 10.84 -16.88 3.39
CA SER A 389 10.00 -15.69 3.22
C SER A 389 10.57 -14.76 2.15
N LEU A 390 9.69 -14.29 1.27
CA LEU A 390 9.92 -13.20 0.33
C LEU A 390 8.94 -12.06 0.65
N THR A 391 9.47 -10.87 0.89
CA THR A 391 8.69 -9.64 1.07
C THR A 391 9.06 -8.65 -0.01
N VAL A 392 8.06 -8.09 -0.69
CA VAL A 392 8.22 -6.99 -1.64
C VAL A 392 7.65 -5.74 -1.00
N ASP A 393 8.57 -4.91 -0.51
CA ASP A 393 8.31 -3.69 0.25
C ASP A 393 7.89 -2.53 -0.66
N THR A 394 7.51 -1.39 -0.08
CA THR A 394 7.14 -0.18 -0.83
C THR A 394 8.23 0.25 -1.81
N GLY A 395 7.88 0.35 -3.10
CA GLY A 395 8.82 0.71 -4.18
C GLY A 395 9.57 -0.48 -4.80
N GLY A 396 9.51 -1.67 -4.17
CA GLY A 396 10.05 -2.91 -4.72
C GLY A 396 9.32 -3.41 -5.95
N THR A 397 10.05 -4.07 -6.84
CA THR A 397 9.53 -4.60 -8.11
C THR A 397 10.07 -6.00 -8.37
N PHE A 398 9.24 -6.99 -8.08
CA PHE A 398 9.56 -8.40 -8.22
C PHE A 398 8.88 -8.99 -9.46
N THR A 399 9.66 -9.48 -10.41
CA THR A 399 9.19 -10.10 -11.65
C THR A 399 9.64 -11.56 -11.72
N THR A 400 8.75 -12.48 -12.09
CA THR A 400 9.12 -13.86 -12.43
C THR A 400 8.77 -14.21 -13.86
N ASN A 401 9.77 -14.62 -14.64
CA ASN A 401 9.62 -14.92 -16.06
C ASN A 401 9.15 -16.34 -16.39
N ASN A 402 9.10 -17.27 -15.42
CA ASN A 402 8.81 -18.69 -15.71
C ASN A 402 7.99 -19.38 -14.61
N VAL A 403 8.48 -19.49 -13.37
CA VAL A 403 7.72 -20.13 -12.27
C VAL A 403 8.07 -19.57 -10.89
N LEU A 404 7.04 -19.32 -10.07
CA LEU A 404 7.10 -19.05 -8.64
C LEU A 404 6.46 -20.22 -7.89
N THR A 405 7.27 -21.04 -7.25
CA THR A 405 6.82 -22.14 -6.38
C THR A 405 6.88 -21.71 -4.93
N ILE A 406 5.76 -21.82 -4.22
CA ILE A 406 5.65 -21.53 -2.79
C ILE A 406 5.21 -22.83 -2.09
N GLY A 407 6.03 -23.31 -1.16
CA GLY A 407 5.70 -24.43 -0.28
C GLY A 407 5.73 -25.82 -0.92
N THR A 408 6.91 -26.45 -0.87
CA THR A 408 7.06 -27.90 -1.02
C THR A 408 7.66 -28.52 0.25
N GLY A 409 7.21 -28.06 1.42
CA GLY A 409 7.79 -28.42 2.71
C GLY A 409 7.05 -27.82 3.91
N SER A 410 7.80 -27.28 4.87
CA SER A 410 7.29 -26.76 6.16
C SER A 410 6.79 -25.32 6.11
N GLY A 411 6.02 -24.94 5.08
CA GLY A 411 5.60 -23.56 4.83
C GLY A 411 6.50 -22.80 3.85
N GLY A 412 5.94 -21.79 3.19
CA GLY A 412 6.65 -20.75 2.45
C GLY A 412 5.76 -19.51 2.33
N THR A 413 6.30 -18.30 2.49
CA THR A 413 5.48 -17.08 2.56
C THR A 413 5.93 -16.04 1.55
N VAL A 414 4.98 -15.49 0.80
CA VAL A 414 5.19 -14.30 -0.04
C VAL A 414 4.29 -13.18 0.45
N ILE A 415 4.90 -12.03 0.73
CA ILE A 415 4.25 -10.80 1.22
C ILE A 415 4.50 -9.69 0.21
N VAL A 416 3.47 -8.90 -0.09
CA VAL A 416 3.56 -7.70 -0.92
C VAL A 416 2.94 -6.55 -0.15
N ASP A 417 3.77 -5.58 0.24
CA ASP A 417 3.37 -4.43 1.03
C ASP A 417 2.76 -3.32 0.15
N ALA A 418 2.20 -2.29 0.79
CA ALA A 418 1.64 -1.14 0.11
C ALA A 418 2.68 -0.47 -0.81
N GLY A 419 2.39 -0.36 -2.10
CA GLY A 419 3.31 0.18 -3.10
C GLY A 419 4.42 -0.76 -3.58
N GLY A 420 4.48 -2.00 -3.08
CA GLY A 420 5.28 -3.09 -3.66
C GLY A 420 4.55 -3.72 -4.85
N GLN A 421 5.30 -4.28 -5.82
CA GLN A 421 4.71 -4.87 -7.04
C GLN A 421 5.28 -6.25 -7.34
N VAL A 422 4.39 -7.23 -7.54
CA VAL A 422 4.70 -8.57 -8.06
C VAL A 422 4.08 -8.77 -9.44
N LEU A 423 4.93 -9.05 -10.42
CA LEU A 423 4.58 -9.34 -11.80
C LEU A 423 4.92 -10.78 -12.16
N LEU A 424 3.89 -11.58 -12.41
CA LEU A 424 4.05 -12.91 -13.01
C LEU A 424 3.90 -12.77 -14.52
N VAL A 425 4.98 -13.02 -15.28
CA VAL A 425 4.98 -12.85 -16.74
C VAL A 425 4.14 -13.93 -17.41
N ASP A 426 4.34 -15.19 -16.99
CA ASP A 426 3.59 -16.34 -17.51
C ASP A 426 2.35 -16.66 -16.66
N PRO A 427 1.21 -17.01 -17.30
CA PRO A 427 -0.08 -17.18 -16.64
C PRO A 427 -0.14 -18.36 -15.67
N ASP A 428 0.52 -19.47 -16.02
CA ASP A 428 0.54 -20.73 -15.25
C ASP A 428 1.76 -20.81 -14.29
N SER A 429 2.40 -19.68 -14.01
CA SER A 429 3.69 -19.64 -13.29
C SER A 429 3.59 -19.75 -11.76
N LEU A 430 2.42 -19.55 -11.14
CA LEU A 430 2.28 -19.71 -9.68
C LEU A 430 1.94 -21.16 -9.30
N VAL A 431 2.81 -21.79 -8.51
CA VAL A 431 2.57 -23.11 -7.90
C VAL A 431 2.51 -22.95 -6.38
N LEU A 432 1.34 -23.23 -5.78
CA LEU A 432 1.14 -23.18 -4.33
C LEU A 432 1.05 -24.58 -3.70
N GLY A 433 1.74 -24.74 -2.57
CA GLY A 433 1.59 -25.87 -1.65
C GLY A 433 0.26 -25.88 -0.91
N GLN A 434 -0.03 -26.99 -0.23
CA GLN A 434 -1.24 -27.13 0.57
C GLN A 434 -1.16 -26.27 1.84
N GLY A 435 -1.98 -25.20 1.88
CA GLY A 435 -2.09 -24.31 3.04
C GLY A 435 -1.20 -23.07 2.96
N GLU A 436 -0.46 -22.88 1.87
CA GLU A 436 0.37 -21.69 1.64
C GLU A 436 -0.48 -20.48 1.21
N VAL A 437 -0.01 -19.29 1.54
CA VAL A 437 -0.72 -18.02 1.30
C VAL A 437 0.23 -16.99 0.69
N VAL A 438 -0.27 -16.28 -0.32
CA VAL A 438 0.31 -15.01 -0.79
C VAL A 438 -0.51 -13.89 -0.16
N THR A 439 0.14 -13.06 0.65
CA THR A 439 -0.49 -11.90 1.30
C THR A 439 -0.16 -10.65 0.50
N VAL A 440 -1.19 -9.94 0.03
CA VAL A 440 -1.04 -8.66 -0.65
C VAL A 440 -1.78 -7.61 0.17
N PHE A 441 -1.02 -6.70 0.78
CA PHE A 441 -1.57 -5.61 1.56
C PHE A 441 -2.18 -4.53 0.65
N SER A 442 -3.05 -3.71 1.23
CA SER A 442 -3.76 -2.67 0.52
C SER A 442 -2.79 -1.67 -0.14
N GLY A 443 -2.93 -1.47 -1.45
CA GLY A 443 -2.02 -0.64 -2.25
C GLY A 443 -0.81 -1.39 -2.83
N GLY A 444 -0.58 -2.66 -2.47
CA GLY A 444 0.33 -3.55 -3.19
C GLY A 444 -0.30 -4.02 -4.51
N SER A 445 0.52 -4.27 -5.53
CA SER A 445 0.06 -4.75 -6.84
C SER A 445 0.49 -6.20 -7.08
N TYR A 446 -0.45 -7.03 -7.50
CA TYR A 446 -0.20 -8.41 -7.91
C TYR A 446 -1.01 -8.68 -9.19
N THR A 447 -0.34 -9.06 -10.29
CA THR A 447 -0.98 -9.26 -11.60
C THR A 447 -0.89 -10.72 -12.05
N PRO A 448 -1.94 -11.53 -11.82
CA PRO A 448 -2.07 -12.86 -12.40
C PRO A 448 -2.82 -12.77 -13.73
N ASN A 449 -2.16 -13.13 -14.83
CA ASN A 449 -2.90 -13.54 -16.03
C ASN A 449 -3.49 -14.94 -15.79
N GLY A 450 -4.64 -15.04 -15.13
CA GLY A 450 -5.29 -16.33 -14.86
C GLY A 450 -4.85 -17.00 -13.55
N LEU A 451 -5.73 -17.84 -13.00
CA LEU A 451 -5.55 -18.52 -11.71
C LEU A 451 -6.36 -19.83 -11.72
N PHE A 452 -5.71 -20.96 -11.50
CA PHE A 452 -6.37 -22.27 -11.34
C PHE A 452 -5.88 -23.00 -10.09
N GLY A 453 -6.71 -23.04 -9.06
CA GLY A 453 -6.44 -23.72 -7.79
C GLY A 453 -7.06 -22.96 -6.60
N PRO A 454 -7.22 -23.58 -5.42
CA PRO A 454 -7.75 -22.94 -4.23
C PRO A 454 -6.68 -22.05 -3.56
N ALA A 455 -6.23 -21.02 -4.27
CA ALA A 455 -5.37 -19.97 -3.72
C ALA A 455 -6.25 -18.98 -2.93
N THR A 456 -6.03 -18.88 -1.62
CA THR A 456 -6.61 -17.80 -0.82
C THR A 456 -5.73 -16.57 -0.96
N ILE A 457 -6.06 -15.67 -1.89
CA ILE A 457 -5.56 -14.29 -1.84
C ILE A 457 -6.23 -13.63 -0.64
N ALA A 458 -5.52 -13.54 0.47
CA ALA A 458 -5.99 -12.85 1.65
C ALA A 458 -5.78 -11.33 1.48
N LEU A 459 -6.80 -10.64 0.95
CA LEU A 459 -7.02 -9.25 1.33
C LEU A 459 -7.23 -9.22 2.86
N GLY A 460 -6.52 -8.33 3.56
CA GLY A 460 -6.49 -8.27 5.02
C GLY A 460 -7.90 -8.27 5.63
N ALA A 461 -8.30 -9.41 6.21
CA ALA A 461 -9.67 -9.63 6.65
C ALA A 461 -9.94 -8.94 8.00
N PRO A 462 -11.11 -8.29 8.20
CA PRO A 462 -11.40 -7.54 9.41
C PRO A 462 -11.50 -8.45 10.65
N VAL A 463 -11.06 -7.92 11.79
CA VAL A 463 -11.23 -8.58 13.09
C VAL A 463 -12.74 -8.63 13.42
N PRO A 464 -13.36 -9.80 13.64
CA PRO A 464 -14.74 -9.85 14.11
C PRO A 464 -14.83 -9.41 15.59
N PRO A 465 -15.93 -8.77 16.02
CA PRO A 465 -16.11 -8.41 17.43
C PRO A 465 -16.13 -9.68 18.30
N ALA A 466 -15.39 -9.65 19.41
CA ALA A 466 -15.23 -10.81 20.28
C ALA A 466 -16.57 -11.24 20.91
N PRO A 467 -16.98 -12.52 20.82
CA PRO A 467 -18.08 -13.03 21.63
C PRO A 467 -17.62 -13.19 23.09
N ALA A 468 -18.52 -12.95 24.03
CA ALA A 468 -18.23 -13.11 25.45
C ALA A 468 -17.80 -14.56 25.79
N ALA A 469 -16.54 -14.71 26.20
CA ALA A 469 -15.95 -15.93 26.77
C ALA A 469 -16.11 -17.24 25.95
N GLY A 470 -15.31 -17.41 24.89
CA GLY A 470 -14.90 -18.75 24.43
C GLY A 470 -14.50 -18.89 22.95
N GLY A 471 -13.22 -19.19 22.68
CA GLY A 471 -12.72 -19.68 21.39
C GLY A 471 -11.74 -18.75 20.64
N LEU A 472 -10.59 -19.30 20.25
CA LEU A 472 -9.56 -18.72 19.36
C LEU A 472 -9.88 -19.08 17.88
N PRO A 473 -9.24 -18.51 16.83
CA PRO A 473 -8.70 -17.15 16.60
C PRO A 473 -9.65 -16.35 15.65
N GLY A 474 -9.36 -15.20 15.04
CA GLY A 474 -8.19 -14.31 15.05
C GLY A 474 -7.54 -14.10 13.67
N LEU A 475 -7.93 -13.02 12.97
CA LEU A 475 -7.34 -12.44 11.74
C LEU A 475 -7.60 -10.92 11.78
N GLY A 476 -6.74 -10.10 11.17
CA GLY A 476 -6.88 -8.64 11.20
C GLY A 476 -6.51 -7.92 9.90
N SER A 477 -7.23 -6.81 9.71
CA SER A 477 -6.95 -5.56 9.01
C SER A 477 -6.09 -5.55 7.74
N ALA A 478 -6.64 -4.94 6.69
CA ALA A 478 -6.06 -3.69 6.17
C ALA A 478 -7.13 -2.87 5.40
N LEU A 479 -7.51 -1.72 5.95
CA LEU A 479 -8.26 -0.70 5.22
C LEU A 479 -7.48 -0.18 4.00
N ALA A 480 -8.20 0.15 2.94
CA ALA A 480 -7.69 0.97 1.86
C ALA A 480 -7.98 2.44 2.13
N SER A 481 -7.00 3.31 1.82
CA SER A 481 -7.22 4.75 1.78
C SER A 481 -8.40 5.07 0.85
N PRO A 482 -9.35 5.92 1.26
CA PRO A 482 -10.49 6.30 0.42
C PRO A 482 -10.01 7.22 -0.70
N GLY A 483 -9.64 6.63 -1.84
CA GLY A 483 -9.43 7.37 -3.08
C GLY A 483 -10.71 8.13 -3.47
N LEU A 484 -10.54 9.34 -4.03
CA LEU A 484 -11.63 10.21 -4.48
C LEU A 484 -12.52 9.50 -5.53
N ALA A 485 -13.60 8.87 -5.06
CA ALA A 485 -14.62 8.22 -5.88
C ALA A 485 -16.01 8.38 -5.24
N GLY A 486 -16.37 9.64 -4.91
CA GLY A 486 -17.56 9.97 -4.10
C GLY A 486 -18.42 11.13 -4.60
N THR A 487 -18.18 11.67 -5.79
CA THR A 487 -19.01 12.74 -6.39
C THR A 487 -20.22 12.19 -7.17
N ALA A 488 -20.56 10.91 -6.97
CA ALA A 488 -21.71 10.25 -7.59
C ALA A 488 -23.06 10.63 -6.92
N GLY A 489 -23.44 11.90 -7.08
CA GLY A 489 -24.84 12.34 -7.14
C GLY A 489 -25.79 11.91 -6.02
N ILE A 490 -25.76 12.63 -4.89
CA ILE A 490 -27.02 12.99 -4.20
C ILE A 490 -27.63 14.19 -4.94
N GLN A 491 -28.04 13.93 -6.19
CA GLN A 491 -29.09 14.66 -6.86
C GLN A 491 -30.09 13.60 -7.33
N PRO A 492 -31.41 13.85 -7.25
CA PRO A 492 -32.38 12.98 -7.92
C PRO A 492 -32.08 13.01 -9.43
N GLN A 493 -31.43 11.96 -9.92
CA GLN A 493 -31.21 11.74 -11.35
C GLN A 493 -32.55 11.38 -11.98
N VAL A 494 -33.30 12.41 -12.37
CA VAL A 494 -34.58 12.30 -13.05
C VAL A 494 -34.36 11.62 -14.39
N ASP A 495 -34.53 10.30 -14.44
CA ASP A 495 -34.60 9.53 -15.68
C ASP A 495 -35.96 9.83 -16.35
N PRO A 496 -36.01 10.64 -17.42
CA PRO A 496 -37.28 11.09 -17.99
C PRO A 496 -38.10 9.93 -18.57
N ARG A 497 -37.43 8.81 -18.90
CA ARG A 497 -38.08 7.61 -19.44
C ARG A 497 -38.80 6.81 -18.34
N LYS A 498 -38.30 6.85 -17.10
CA LYS A 498 -38.99 6.26 -15.94
C LYS A 498 -40.16 7.12 -15.48
N VAL A 499 -40.00 8.45 -15.46
CA VAL A 499 -41.10 9.38 -15.17
C VAL A 499 -42.22 9.24 -16.21
N LYS A 500 -41.88 9.24 -17.51
CA LYS A 500 -42.89 9.00 -18.57
C LYS A 500 -43.57 7.63 -18.39
N LYS A 501 -42.82 6.55 -18.16
CA LYS A 501 -43.41 5.22 -17.95
C LYS A 501 -44.32 5.14 -16.72
N PHE A 502 -44.04 5.90 -15.66
CA PHE A 502 -44.89 6.03 -14.48
C PHE A 502 -46.18 6.81 -14.80
N MET A 503 -46.09 7.92 -15.52
CA MET A 503 -47.26 8.69 -15.99
C MET A 503 -48.14 7.88 -16.94
N ASP A 504 -47.55 7.19 -17.92
CA ASP A 504 -48.23 6.27 -18.86
C ASP A 504 -48.94 5.10 -18.13
N THR A 505 -48.53 4.78 -16.90
CA THR A 505 -49.16 3.74 -16.07
C THR A 505 -50.29 4.29 -15.19
N LEU A 506 -50.27 5.59 -14.86
CA LEU A 506 -51.29 6.26 -14.05
C LEU A 506 -52.46 6.82 -14.88
N PHE A 507 -52.24 7.14 -16.15
CA PHE A 507 -53.25 7.70 -17.07
C PHE A 507 -53.31 6.91 -18.38
N PRO A 508 -54.08 5.80 -18.45
CA PRO A 508 -54.03 4.86 -19.58
C PRO A 508 -54.92 5.19 -20.79
N ASP A 509 -55.53 6.39 -20.85
CA ASP A 509 -56.67 6.68 -21.74
C ASP A 509 -56.50 8.02 -22.48
N ASP A 510 -56.31 7.96 -23.81
CA ASP A 510 -56.08 9.10 -24.75
C ASP A 510 -57.34 9.97 -24.98
N THR A 511 -58.23 10.10 -23.98
CA THR A 511 -59.56 10.71 -24.15
C THR A 511 -59.75 12.09 -23.49
N LEU A 512 -58.66 12.73 -23.05
CA LEU A 512 -58.63 14.17 -22.71
C LEU A 512 -57.40 14.92 -23.30
N GLU A 513 -56.90 14.49 -24.46
CA GLU A 513 -56.05 15.37 -25.29
C GLU A 513 -56.89 16.53 -25.87
N GLY A 514 -56.94 17.62 -25.12
CA GLY A 514 -57.56 18.87 -25.57
C GLY A 514 -58.02 19.76 -24.43
N VAL A 515 -57.08 20.49 -23.80
CA VAL A 515 -57.26 21.88 -23.30
C VAL A 515 -56.00 22.49 -22.65
N LEU A 516 -54.96 21.71 -22.26
CA LEU A 516 -53.81 22.25 -21.47
C LEU A 516 -52.38 22.15 -22.04
N TRP A 517 -52.14 21.64 -23.26
CA TRP A 517 -50.77 21.53 -23.83
C TRP A 517 -50.62 22.05 -25.28
N SER A 518 -51.23 23.19 -25.59
CA SER A 518 -50.88 23.96 -26.80
C SER A 518 -49.86 25.06 -26.48
N ASP A 519 -48.57 24.77 -26.70
CA ASP A 519 -47.61 25.63 -27.45
C ASP A 519 -46.13 25.35 -27.12
N ASN A 520 -45.55 24.42 -27.89
CA ASN A 520 -44.41 24.72 -28.76
C ASN A 520 -43.17 25.45 -28.16
N THR A 521 -42.59 24.98 -27.05
CA THR A 521 -41.35 25.59 -26.47
C THR A 521 -40.25 24.62 -26.04
N LEU A 522 -40.43 23.30 -26.11
CA LEU A 522 -39.46 22.32 -25.56
C LEU A 522 -38.42 21.78 -26.56
N GLU A 523 -38.68 21.82 -27.88
CA GLU A 523 -37.69 21.40 -28.88
C GLU A 523 -36.70 22.52 -29.25
N ASP A 524 -37.12 23.80 -29.23
CA ASP A 524 -36.24 24.94 -29.50
C ASP A 524 -35.21 25.19 -28.37
N ALA A 525 -35.52 24.76 -27.13
CA ALA A 525 -34.65 24.93 -25.96
C ALA A 525 -33.44 23.96 -25.92
N LEU A 526 -33.44 22.90 -26.75
CA LEU A 526 -32.37 21.88 -26.79
C LEU A 526 -31.35 22.10 -27.92
N SER A 527 -31.51 23.19 -28.71
CA SER A 527 -30.67 23.51 -29.86
C SER A 527 -29.45 24.39 -29.53
N THR A 528 -29.38 24.97 -28.33
CA THR A 528 -28.40 26.01 -27.94
C THR A 528 -27.45 25.63 -26.80
N LEU A 529 -27.27 24.33 -26.53
CA LEU A 529 -26.33 23.79 -25.53
C LEU A 529 -25.33 22.79 -26.12
N VAL A 530 -24.73 23.18 -27.25
CA VAL A 530 -23.42 22.66 -27.71
C VAL A 530 -22.52 23.85 -28.01
N ASP A 531 -21.96 24.44 -26.95
CA ASP A 531 -20.67 25.15 -26.87
C ASP A 531 -20.34 25.39 -25.38
#